data_AF-A0A1Y2AYZ0-F1
#
_entry.id   AF-A0A1Y2AYZ0-F1
#
_cell.length_a   1.000
_cell.length_b   1.000
_cell.length_c   1.000
_cell.angle_alpha   90.00
_cell.angle_beta   90.00
_cell.angle_gamma   90.00
#
_symmetry.space_group_name_H-M   'P 1'
#
loop_
_entity.id
_entity.type
_entity.pdbx_description
1 polymer ?
#
loop_
_entity_poly.entity_id
_entity_poly.type
_entity_poly.pdbx_seq_one_letter_code
_entity_poly.pdbx_strand_id
1 'polypeptide(L)'
;MPSIHVPTLGQIQSIHRSMLEAASRFASYNYRSHFIRRTNEQFLPILSSLQSHAPHESPEALSRFYQRQVKDLEVLKRAAEVNRMFEGPKLVVEHARPITSGGGAGMEASAGGGGQPV
;
A
#
# COMPACT_ATOMS: atom_id res chain seq x y z
N MET A 1 36.32 -4.44 13.17
CA MET A 1 35.53 -3.67 12.18
C MET A 1 34.22 -4.41 11.98
N PRO A 2 33.04 -3.82 12.22
CA PRO A 2 31.78 -4.52 11.91
C PRO A 2 31.71 -4.75 10.39
N SER A 3 31.61 -6.00 9.98
CA SER A 3 31.47 -6.38 8.57
C SER A 3 30.15 -5.83 8.03
N ILE A 4 30.21 -4.99 7.01
CA ILE A 4 29.02 -4.44 6.35
C ILE A 4 28.38 -5.57 5.55
N HIS A 5 27.31 -6.17 6.09
CA HIS A 5 26.53 -7.17 5.37
C HIS A 5 25.56 -6.47 4.43
N VAL A 6 25.92 -6.42 3.14
CA VAL A 6 25.06 -5.86 2.09
C VAL A 6 23.88 -6.81 1.87
N PRO A 7 22.64 -6.33 1.99
CA PRO A 7 21.47 -7.19 1.83
C PRO A 7 21.30 -7.59 0.36
N THR A 8 20.86 -8.83 0.14
CA THR A 8 20.57 -9.34 -1.20
C THR A 8 19.21 -8.84 -1.70
N LEU A 9 18.98 -8.87 -3.01
CA LEU A 9 17.66 -8.52 -3.60
C LEU A 9 16.52 -9.34 -2.96
N GLY A 10 16.74 -10.64 -2.74
CA GLY A 10 15.76 -11.51 -2.10
C GLY A 10 15.45 -11.10 -0.66
N GLN A 11 16.43 -10.60 0.09
CA GLN A 11 16.21 -10.07 1.44
C GLN A 11 15.36 -8.79 1.42
N ILE A 12 15.61 -7.88 0.47
CA ILE A 12 14.81 -6.65 0.29
C ILE A 12 13.37 -6.99 -0.12
N GLN A 13 13.18 -7.93 -1.05
CA GLN A 13 11.83 -8.39 -1.45
C GLN A 13 11.09 -9.07 -0.30
N SER A 14 11.79 -9.90 0.49
CA SER A 14 11.21 -10.59 1.63
C SER A 14 10.69 -9.59 2.67
N ILE A 15 11.51 -8.60 3.05
CA ILE A 15 11.08 -7.62 4.04
C ILE A 15 9.98 -6.69 3.52
N HIS A 16 10.01 -6.31 2.23
CA HIS A 16 8.93 -5.56 1.59
C HIS A 16 7.59 -6.29 1.71
N ARG A 17 7.56 -7.59 1.39
CA ARG A 17 6.37 -8.43 1.54
C ARG A 17 5.92 -8.52 3.00
N SER A 18 6.83 -8.76 3.94
CA SER A 18 6.49 -8.80 5.37
C SER A 18 5.91 -7.49 5.88
N MET A 19 6.39 -6.34 5.38
CA MET A 19 5.81 -5.04 5.73
C MET A 19 4.41 -4.84 5.14
N LEU A 20 4.18 -5.26 3.89
CA LEU A 20 2.84 -5.22 3.28
C LEU A 20 1.85 -6.13 4.02
N GLU A 21 2.28 -7.31 4.46
CA GLU A 21 1.49 -8.22 5.29
C GLU A 21 1.19 -7.63 6.67
N ALA A 22 2.14 -6.95 7.30
CA ALA A 22 1.89 -6.25 8.57
C ALA A 22 0.94 -5.06 8.38
N ALA A 23 1.11 -4.28 7.30
CA ALA A 23 0.26 -3.14 6.97
C ALA A 23 -1.18 -3.55 6.63
N SER A 24 -1.39 -4.70 5.98
CA SER A 24 -2.73 -5.18 5.64
C SER A 24 -3.55 -5.61 6.86
N ARG A 25 -2.89 -5.90 7.99
CA ARG A 25 -3.52 -6.32 9.26
C ARG A 25 -4.13 -5.18 10.06
N PHE A 26 -3.92 -3.92 9.67
CA PHE A 26 -4.60 -2.78 10.31
C PHE A 26 -6.12 -2.85 10.08
N ALA A 27 -6.87 -2.72 11.16
CA ALA A 27 -8.33 -2.72 11.16
C ALA A 27 -8.89 -1.45 10.52
N SER A 28 -8.27 -0.30 10.79
CA SER A 28 -8.70 1.00 10.28
C SER A 28 -8.22 1.23 8.84
N TYR A 29 -9.13 1.68 7.96
CA TYR A 29 -8.82 1.93 6.55
C TYR A 29 -7.67 2.91 6.32
N ASN A 30 -7.65 4.02 7.07
CA ASN A 30 -6.65 5.07 6.93
C ASN A 30 -5.23 4.53 7.17
N TYR A 31 -5.00 3.79 8.26
CA TYR A 31 -3.70 3.21 8.58
C TYR A 31 -3.30 2.13 7.58
N ARG A 32 -4.22 1.21 7.24
CA ARG A 32 -3.95 0.17 6.25
C ARG A 32 -3.51 0.77 4.91
N SER A 33 -4.30 1.69 4.36
CA SER A 33 -4.03 2.33 3.07
C SER A 33 -2.76 3.19 3.12
N HIS A 34 -2.55 3.94 4.21
CA HIS A 34 -1.37 4.77 4.40
C HIS A 34 -0.10 3.93 4.43
N PHE A 35 -0.04 2.88 5.27
CA PHE A 35 1.16 2.07 5.41
C PHE A 35 1.46 1.24 4.16
N ILE A 36 0.45 0.69 3.47
CA ILE A 36 0.66 0.02 2.18
C ILE A 36 1.28 0.98 1.17
N ARG A 37 0.71 2.18 1.00
CA ARG A 37 1.23 3.19 0.07
C ARG A 37 2.65 3.60 0.45
N ARG A 38 2.87 3.94 1.73
CA ARG A 38 4.17 4.39 2.24
C ARG A 38 5.26 3.33 2.03
N THR A 39 4.97 2.07 2.33
CA THR A 39 5.90 0.96 2.10
C THR A 39 6.24 0.84 0.62
N ASN A 40 5.25 0.92 -0.29
CA ASN A 40 5.53 0.88 -1.72
C ASN A 40 6.37 2.07 -2.20
N GLU A 41 6.06 3.29 -1.76
CA GLU A 41 6.83 4.49 -2.10
C GLU A 41 8.31 4.39 -1.70
N GLN A 42 8.61 3.70 -0.59
CA GLN A 42 10.00 3.50 -0.14
C GLN A 42 10.72 2.39 -0.90
N PHE A 43 10.04 1.28 -1.15
CA PHE A 43 10.68 0.07 -1.65
C PHE A 43 10.74 0.01 -3.18
N LEU A 44 9.74 0.54 -3.90
CA LEU A 44 9.69 0.44 -5.35
C LEU A 44 10.91 1.08 -6.05
N PRO A 45 11.40 2.27 -5.67
CA PRO A 45 12.60 2.85 -6.28
C PRO A 45 13.86 2.02 -6.04
N ILE A 46 14.00 1.43 -4.85
CA ILE A 46 15.15 0.61 -4.49
C ILE A 46 15.10 -0.72 -5.26
N LEU A 47 13.94 -1.38 -5.27
CA LEU A 47 13.73 -2.63 -5.99
C LEU A 47 13.98 -2.46 -7.50
N SER A 48 13.51 -1.36 -8.10
CA SER A 48 13.74 -1.10 -9.53
C SER A 48 15.23 -0.87 -9.82
N SER A 49 15.95 -0.13 -8.97
CA SER A 49 17.40 0.06 -9.11
C SER A 49 18.20 -1.25 -9.00
N LEU A 50 17.79 -2.13 -8.08
CA LEU A 50 18.46 -3.42 -7.87
C LEU A 50 18.18 -4.39 -9.02
N GLN A 51 16.97 -4.36 -9.59
CA GLN A 51 16.59 -5.18 -10.74
C GLN A 51 17.30 -4.75 -12.03
N SER A 52 17.44 -3.44 -12.28
CA SER A 52 18.12 -2.92 -13.47
C SER A 52 19.64 -2.99 -13.40
N HIS A 53 20.21 -3.45 -12.28
CA HIS A 53 21.66 -3.47 -12.01
C HIS A 53 22.29 -2.07 -12.12
N ALA A 54 21.48 -1.01 -12.02
CA ALA A 54 21.90 0.38 -12.05
C ALA A 54 22.05 0.88 -10.60
N PRO A 55 23.28 1.05 -10.10
CA PRO A 55 23.49 1.44 -8.70
C PRO A 55 23.08 2.90 -8.50
N HIS A 56 21.93 3.13 -7.86
CA HIS A 56 21.51 4.46 -7.42
C HIS A 56 21.92 4.78 -5.97
N GLU A 57 22.26 3.76 -5.17
CA GLU A 57 22.64 3.91 -3.76
C GLU A 57 23.96 3.21 -3.43
N SER A 58 24.67 3.73 -2.42
CA SER A 58 25.88 3.08 -1.91
C SER A 58 25.52 1.80 -1.13
N PRO A 59 26.40 0.77 -1.10
CA PRO A 59 26.17 -0.46 -0.33
C PRO A 59 25.90 -0.21 1.16
N GLU A 60 26.51 0.84 1.72
CA GLU A 60 26.28 1.26 3.10
C GLU A 60 24.88 1.86 3.32
N ALA A 61 24.41 2.68 2.37
CA ALA A 61 23.07 3.25 2.41
C ALA A 61 22.01 2.15 2.37
N LEU A 62 22.18 1.17 1.48
CA LEU A 62 21.28 0.02 1.37
C LEU A 62 21.26 -0.82 2.65
N SER A 63 22.43 -1.05 3.25
CA SER A 63 22.54 -1.78 4.52
C SER A 63 21.84 -1.05 5.67
N ARG A 64 22.02 0.27 5.78
CA ARG A 64 21.32 1.11 6.77
C ARG A 64 19.81 1.13 6.53
N PHE A 65 19.38 1.23 5.27
CA PHE A 65 17.98 1.15 4.89
C PHE A 65 17.37 -0.16 5.36
N TYR A 66 17.99 -1.30 5.01
CA TYR A 66 17.49 -2.62 5.40
C TYR A 66 17.39 -2.78 6.92
N GLN A 67 18.43 -2.42 7.66
CA GLN A 67 18.42 -2.49 9.13
C GLN A 67 17.33 -1.61 9.76
N ARG A 68 17.06 -0.43 9.17
CA ARG A 68 15.96 0.42 9.60
C ARG A 68 14.61 -0.26 9.34
N GLN A 69 14.40 -0.81 8.15
CA GLN A 69 13.16 -1.50 7.81
C GLN A 69 12.90 -2.72 8.70
N VAL A 70 13.95 -3.44 9.12
CA VAL A 70 13.81 -4.54 10.09
C VAL A 70 13.23 -4.03 11.42
N LYS A 71 13.72 -2.90 11.91
CA LYS A 71 13.20 -2.28 13.14
C LYS A 71 11.79 -1.74 12.95
N ASP A 72 11.53 -1.09 11.83
CA ASP A 72 10.23 -0.50 11.50
C ASP A 72 9.16 -1.58 11.31
N LEU A 73 9.51 -2.75 10.77
CA LEU A 73 8.62 -3.92 10.67
C LEU A 73 8.11 -4.35 12.05
N GLU A 74 8.99 -4.40 13.05
CA GLU A 74 8.61 -4.77 14.41
C GLU A 74 7.67 -3.74 15.05
N VAL A 75 7.89 -2.45 14.79
CA VAL A 75 6.97 -1.38 15.21
C VAL A 75 5.61 -1.53 14.50
N LEU A 76 5.63 -1.77 13.19
CA LEU A 76 4.43 -1.89 12.37
C LEU A 76 3.55 -3.07 12.81
N LYS A 77 4.15 -4.24 13.12
CA LYS A 77 3.44 -5.41 13.65
C LYS A 77 2.71 -5.10 14.96
N ARG A 78 3.40 -4.47 15.92
CA ARG A 78 2.81 -4.09 17.21
C ARG A 78 1.69 -3.07 17.03
N ALA A 79 1.91 -2.06 16.18
CA ALA A 79 0.90 -1.03 15.91
C ALA A 79 -0.35 -1.63 15.26
N ALA A 80 -0.21 -2.59 14.35
CA ALA A 80 -1.33 -3.29 13.75
C ALA A 80 -2.13 -4.09 14.79
N GLU A 81 -1.44 -4.75 15.71
CA GLU A 81 -2.07 -5.51 16.80
C GLU A 81 -2.85 -4.60 17.76
N VAL A 82 -2.24 -3.51 18.22
CA VAL A 82 -2.91 -2.51 19.08
C VAL A 82 -4.11 -1.89 18.37
N ASN A 83 -3.98 -1.54 17.08
CA ASN A 83 -5.09 -0.99 16.30
C ASN A 83 -6.28 -1.95 16.21
N ARG A 84 -6.04 -3.27 16.19
CA ARG A 84 -7.10 -4.28 16.23
C ARG A 84 -7.73 -4.42 17.61
N MET A 85 -6.92 -4.37 18.68
CA MET A 85 -7.42 -4.47 20.06
C MET A 85 -8.36 -3.32 20.42
N PHE A 86 -8.09 -2.13 19.88
CA PHE A 86 -8.88 -0.92 20.12
C PHE A 86 -9.61 -0.47 18.85
N GLU A 87 -10.14 -1.42 18.06
CA GLU A 87 -10.89 -1.06 16.86
C GLU A 87 -12.22 -0.39 17.21
N GLY A 88 -12.49 0.73 16.55
CA GLY A 88 -13.78 1.43 16.62
C GLY A 88 -14.72 1.06 15.48
N PRO A 89 -15.92 1.66 15.44
CA PRO A 89 -16.82 1.55 14.30
C PRO A 89 -16.12 1.90 12.99
N LYS A 90 -16.40 1.14 11.93
CA LYS A 90 -15.78 1.35 10.61
C LYS A 90 -16.23 2.69 10.01
N LEU A 91 -15.35 3.33 9.25
CA LEU A 91 -15.67 4.62 8.62
C LEU A 91 -16.76 4.47 7.54
N VAL A 92 -17.42 5.58 7.16
CA VAL A 92 -18.42 5.59 6.07
C VAL A 92 -17.85 5.03 4.77
N VAL A 93 -16.59 5.37 4.46
CA VAL A 93 -15.87 4.90 3.26
C VAL A 93 -15.59 3.40 3.26
N GLU A 94 -15.68 2.73 4.41
CA GLU A 94 -15.47 1.28 4.52
C GLU A 94 -16.75 0.47 4.26
N HIS A 95 -17.91 1.12 4.29
CA HIS A 95 -19.22 0.50 4.02
C HIS A 95 -19.67 0.65 2.56
N ALA A 96 -18.87 1.33 1.73
CA ALA A 96 -19.21 1.56 0.33
C ALA A 96 -19.27 0.23 -0.42
N ARG A 97 -20.49 -0.26 -0.70
CA ARG A 97 -20.69 -1.29 -1.72
C ARG A 97 -20.40 -0.63 -3.07
N PRO A 98 -19.52 -1.18 -3.91
CA PRO A 98 -19.36 -0.67 -5.27
C PRO A 98 -20.74 -0.70 -5.94
N ILE A 99 -21.19 0.46 -6.42
CA ILE A 99 -22.44 0.58 -7.20
C ILE A 99 -22.17 -0.09 -8.55
N THR A 100 -22.24 -1.42 -8.57
CA THR A 100 -22.02 -2.23 -9.78
C THR A 100 -23.27 -2.31 -10.65
N SER A 101 -24.38 -1.64 -10.29
CA SER A 101 -25.64 -1.68 -11.04
C SER A 101 -26.40 -0.33 -11.07
N GLY A 102 -25.68 0.78 -11.13
CA GLY A 102 -26.28 2.12 -11.21
C GLY A 102 -26.35 2.66 -12.64
N GLY A 103 -26.89 1.89 -13.58
CA GLY A 103 -26.88 2.21 -15.02
C GLY A 103 -28.24 2.13 -15.70
N GLY A 104 -29.35 2.31 -14.98
CA GLY A 104 -30.70 2.14 -15.54
C GLY A 104 -31.52 3.43 -15.67
N ALA A 105 -31.42 4.37 -14.74
CA ALA A 105 -32.41 5.44 -14.61
C ALA A 105 -32.16 6.70 -15.46
N GLY A 106 -30.98 6.84 -16.08
CA GLY A 106 -30.59 8.04 -16.84
C GLY A 106 -30.69 7.91 -18.37
N MET A 107 -30.85 6.71 -18.91
CA MET A 107 -30.77 6.47 -20.36
C MET A 107 -32.07 6.82 -21.10
N GLU A 108 -33.22 6.79 -20.42
CA GLU A 108 -34.54 6.94 -21.04
C GLU A 108 -34.95 8.39 -21.26
N ALA A 109 -34.25 9.36 -20.67
CA ALA A 109 -34.53 10.79 -20.85
C ALA A 109 -33.99 11.36 -22.18
N SER A 110 -33.21 10.60 -22.95
CA SER A 110 -32.54 11.12 -24.17
C SER A 110 -33.25 10.77 -25.49
N ALA A 111 -34.34 9.98 -25.48
CA ALA A 111 -34.96 9.44 -26.70
C ALA A 111 -36.39 9.96 -26.98
N GLY A 112 -36.76 11.14 -26.46
CA GLY A 112 -38.15 11.64 -26.48
C GLY A 112 -38.38 12.99 -27.16
N GLY A 113 -37.55 13.41 -28.12
CA GLY A 113 -37.61 14.74 -28.73
C GLY A 113 -37.65 14.74 -30.25
N GLY A 114 -38.59 14.00 -30.86
CA GLY A 114 -38.78 13.98 -32.32
C GLY A 114 -40.26 14.08 -32.68
N GLY A 115 -40.75 15.31 -32.90
CA GLY A 115 -42.11 15.55 -33.36
C GLY A 115 -42.43 17.04 -33.47
N GLN A 116 -42.05 17.67 -34.57
CA GLN A 116 -42.66 18.93 -35.03
C GLN A 116 -44.09 18.64 -35.50
N PRO A 117 -45.11 19.38 -35.03
CA PRO A 117 -46.37 19.49 -35.74
C PRO A 117 -46.30 20.62 -36.80
N VAL A 118 -46.72 20.25 -38.01
CA VAL A 118 -47.15 20.97 -39.23
C VAL A 118 -46.94 22.49 -39.36
#